data_AF-A0A8T0VGI1-F1
#
_entry.id   AF-A0A8T0VGI1-F1
#
_cell.length_a   1.000
_cell.length_b   1.000
_cell.length_c   1.000
_cell.angle_alpha   90.00
_cell.angle_beta   90.00
_cell.angle_gamma   90.00
#
_symmetry.space_group_name_H-M   'P 1'
#
loop_
_entity.id
_entity.type
_entity.pdbx_description
1 polymer ?
#
loop_
_entity_poly.entity_id
_entity_poly.type
_entity_poly.pdbx_seq_one_letter_code
_entity_poly.pdbx_strand_id
1 'polypeptide(L)'
;MRRWREKIRASTPLHVVSLAEIFAICGLVASLIYLLSFFGIAFVQSVVSNSDDEEDYLIDARHAPAPAPTAPAPCALLGNPAAAPEKMPEDDEDIVAAVVAGTIPSYVLETSLGDCRRAAGIRREALRRITGREMDGLPLDGFDYASALGQCIEQPVGYVQLPVGVAGPLLLDGRRLYVPMATTEGCLVASTNRGFKAIAESGGASSVILRDGMTRAPAARFPSARRAAELKGFLENPANFDTLATVFNRSSRFGRLQGVKCAMAGRNLYMRFTCSTGDAMGMNMVSKCVQNVLDYLQDDFPDMDVISISGNFCSDKKSAAINWIEGRGKSVVCEAVIKEEVVKKVLKTNVQALVELNVIKNLAGSAVAGALGGFNAHASNIVTAIFIATGQDPAQNVESSQCMTMLEAINDGKDLHISVTMPSIEV
;
A
#
# COMPACT_ATOMS: atom_id res chain seq x y z
N MET A 1 36.33 -9.42 8.07
CA MET A 1 36.99 -10.69 7.71
C MET A 1 38.39 -10.57 7.09
N ARG A 2 38.78 -9.49 6.39
CA ARG A 2 40.15 -9.37 5.81
C ARG A 2 41.29 -9.22 6.84
N ARG A 3 41.08 -8.48 7.94
CA ARG A 3 42.13 -8.17 8.95
C ARG A 3 42.51 -9.31 9.90
N TRP A 4 41.60 -10.23 10.20
CA TRP A 4 41.94 -11.43 10.98
C TRP A 4 42.93 -12.33 10.24
N ARG A 5 42.82 -12.40 8.91
CA ARG A 5 43.77 -13.14 8.07
C ARG A 5 45.17 -12.49 8.08
N GLU A 6 45.28 -11.18 8.30
CA GLU A 6 46.57 -10.48 8.39
C GLU A 6 47.27 -10.73 9.72
N LYS A 7 46.55 -10.69 10.86
CA LYS A 7 47.12 -11.05 12.17
C LYS A 7 47.64 -12.49 12.22
N ILE A 8 46.92 -13.41 11.57
CA ILE A 8 47.35 -14.82 11.43
C ILE A 8 48.59 -14.93 10.53
N ARG A 9 48.70 -14.13 9.46
CA ARG A 9 49.88 -14.15 8.56
C ARG A 9 51.13 -13.52 9.19
N ALA A 10 50.97 -12.55 10.08
CA ALA A 10 52.07 -11.83 10.73
C ALA A 10 52.46 -12.41 12.11
N SER A 11 51.93 -13.58 12.49
CA SER A 11 52.15 -14.22 13.79
C SER A 11 51.93 -13.29 14.99
N THR A 12 51.08 -12.28 14.84
CA THR A 12 50.80 -11.32 15.91
C THR A 12 49.78 -11.94 16.85
N PRO A 13 50.05 -12.05 18.16
CA PRO A 13 49.13 -12.70 19.07
C PRO A 13 47.77 -12.00 19.06
N LEU A 14 46.69 -12.78 18.95
CA LEU A 14 45.32 -12.25 18.79
C LEU A 14 44.85 -11.35 19.93
N HIS A 15 45.47 -11.47 21.12
CA HIS A 15 45.19 -10.63 22.28
C HIS A 15 45.90 -9.27 22.24
N VAL A 16 46.82 -9.05 21.30
CA VAL A 16 47.51 -7.76 21.14
C VAL A 16 46.63 -6.86 20.27
N VAL A 17 46.15 -5.78 20.89
CA VAL A 17 45.34 -4.74 20.26
C VAL A 17 46.28 -3.72 19.66
N SER A 18 46.18 -3.51 18.35
CA SER A 18 46.94 -2.48 17.64
C SER A 18 46.41 -1.08 17.97
N LEU A 19 47.22 -0.05 17.77
CA LEU A 19 46.80 1.35 17.93
C LEU A 19 45.50 1.67 17.17
N ALA A 20 45.35 1.17 15.95
CA ALA A 20 44.14 1.37 15.15
C ALA A 20 42.89 0.71 15.76
N GLU A 21 43.04 -0.44 16.43
CA GLU A 21 41.96 -1.11 17.14
C GLU A 21 41.62 -0.41 18.45
N ILE A 22 42.61 0.16 19.15
CA ILE A 22 42.39 1.02 20.32
C ILE A 22 41.57 2.24 19.91
N PHE A 23 41.94 2.94 18.81
CA PHE A 23 41.16 4.08 18.31
C PHE A 23 39.73 3.69 17.92
N ALA A 24 39.52 2.52 17.32
CA ALA A 24 38.18 2.03 16.97
C ALA A 24 37.34 1.71 18.22
N ILE A 25 37.93 1.12 19.25
CA ILE A 25 37.26 0.84 20.53
C ILE A 25 36.92 2.15 21.24
N CYS A 26 37.84 3.11 21.30
CA CYS A 26 37.56 4.43 21.85
C CYS A 26 36.43 5.15 21.08
N GLY A 27 36.42 5.08 19.75
CA GLY A 27 35.35 5.64 18.92
C GLY A 27 33.99 4.98 19.16
N LEU A 28 33.95 3.66 19.36
CA LEU A 28 32.73 2.92 19.69
C LEU A 28 32.19 3.33 21.07
N VAL A 29 33.06 3.42 22.08
CA VAL A 29 32.70 3.85 23.44
C VAL A 29 32.21 5.30 23.44
N ALA A 30 32.89 6.19 22.71
CA ALA A 30 32.46 7.59 22.56
C ALA A 30 31.10 7.70 21.85
N SER A 31 30.85 6.88 20.82
CA SER A 31 29.57 6.85 20.11
C SER A 31 28.44 6.30 21.00
N LEU A 32 28.72 5.30 21.84
CA LEU A 32 27.77 4.77 22.81
C LEU A 32 27.42 5.81 23.88
N ILE A 33 28.42 6.52 24.42
CA ILE A 33 28.20 7.62 25.36
C ILE A 33 27.40 8.75 24.70
N TYR A 34 27.72 9.11 23.45
CA TYR A 34 26.96 10.12 22.71
C TYR A 34 25.50 9.70 22.51
N LEU A 35 25.25 8.46 22.09
CA LEU A 35 23.89 7.92 21.92
C LEU A 35 23.12 7.88 23.24
N LEU A 36 23.76 7.46 24.33
CA LEU A 36 23.14 7.44 25.66
C LEU A 36 22.85 8.86 26.18
N SER A 37 23.73 9.83 25.92
CA SER A 37 23.48 11.23 26.28
C SER A 37 22.38 11.84 25.41
N PHE A 38 22.40 11.62 24.10
CA PHE A 38 21.44 12.20 23.15
C PHE A 38 20.02 11.61 23.33
N PHE A 39 19.89 10.29 23.48
CA PHE A 39 18.60 9.63 23.71
C PHE A 39 18.18 9.61 25.19
N GLY A 40 19.14 9.59 26.12
CA GLY A 40 18.87 9.62 27.56
C GLY A 40 18.32 10.96 28.03
N ILE A 41 18.74 12.09 27.42
CA ILE A 41 18.16 13.41 27.71
C ILE A 41 16.69 13.46 27.27
N ALA A 42 16.32 12.87 26.14
CA ALA A 42 14.92 12.81 25.68
C ALA A 42 14.04 11.94 26.60
N PHE A 43 14.60 10.84 27.14
CA PHE A 43 13.89 9.99 28.11
C PHE A 43 13.68 10.70 29.46
N VAL A 44 14.70 11.41 29.96
CA VAL A 44 14.60 12.17 31.22
C VAL A 44 13.69 13.41 31.04
N GLN A 45 13.74 14.11 29.91
CA GLN A 45 12.81 15.22 29.62
C GLN A 45 11.37 14.72 29.48
N SER A 46 11.13 13.56 28.85
CA SER A 46 9.80 12.94 28.79
C SER A 46 9.21 12.55 30.16
N VAL A 47 10.06 12.27 31.16
CA VAL A 47 9.64 11.90 32.51
C VAL A 47 9.49 13.13 33.42
N VAL A 48 10.27 14.19 33.17
CA VAL A 48 10.26 15.43 33.98
C VAL A 48 9.25 16.46 33.45
N SER A 49 8.92 16.48 32.15
CA SER A 49 7.95 17.42 31.55
C SER A 49 6.47 17.10 31.82
N ASN A 50 6.17 16.31 32.85
CA ASN A 50 4.80 16.10 33.35
C ASN A 50 4.44 17.06 34.50
N SER A 51 5.17 18.18 34.63
CA SER A 51 4.84 19.28 35.51
C SER A 51 4.88 20.59 34.74
N ASP A 52 3.76 21.29 34.79
CA ASP A 52 3.43 22.61 34.26
C ASP A 52 4.60 23.60 34.20
N ASP A 53 4.78 24.24 33.04
CA ASP A 53 4.68 25.71 32.88
C ASP A 53 5.19 26.16 31.48
N GLU A 54 4.47 27.13 30.92
CA GLU A 54 4.68 27.79 29.61
C GLU A 54 5.83 28.84 29.60
N GLU A 55 6.00 29.47 28.41
CA GLU A 55 6.72 30.73 28.05
C GLU A 55 8.08 30.54 27.32
N ASP A 56 8.42 31.24 26.22
CA ASP A 56 7.78 32.34 25.47
C ASP A 56 8.52 32.56 24.13
N TYR A 57 7.82 33.02 23.06
CA TYR A 57 8.42 33.84 21.98
C TYR A 57 7.35 34.75 21.33
N LEU A 58 7.38 35.99 21.80
CA LEU A 58 6.73 37.25 21.40
C LEU A 58 6.27 37.45 19.93
N ILE A 59 4.98 37.76 19.75
CA ILE A 59 4.45 38.74 18.77
C ILE A 59 3.37 39.60 19.45
N ASP A 60 3.57 40.91 19.42
CA ASP A 60 2.67 41.97 19.92
C ASP A 60 1.51 42.25 18.94
N ALA A 61 0.27 42.26 19.44
CA ALA A 61 -0.71 43.34 19.22
C ALA A 61 -2.14 42.94 19.66
N ARG A 62 -2.52 43.41 20.85
CA ARG A 62 -3.87 43.90 21.25
C ARG A 62 -5.06 43.26 20.52
N HIS A 63 -5.66 42.22 21.09
CA HIS A 63 -7.12 41.95 21.15
C HIS A 63 -7.35 40.98 22.32
N ALA A 64 -8.29 41.29 23.21
CA ALA A 64 -8.64 40.40 24.32
C ALA A 64 -9.18 39.05 23.78
N PRO A 65 -8.71 37.89 24.25
CA PRO A 65 -9.24 36.62 23.80
C PRO A 65 -10.67 36.44 24.34
N ALA A 66 -11.61 36.20 23.44
CA ALA A 66 -12.95 35.74 23.79
C ALA A 66 -12.86 34.35 24.47
N PRO A 67 -13.76 34.02 25.42
CA PRO A 67 -13.77 32.70 26.05
C PRO A 67 -13.88 31.61 24.98
N ALA A 68 -13.09 30.56 25.14
CA ALA A 68 -13.13 29.39 24.26
C ALA A 68 -14.57 28.90 24.09
N PRO A 69 -15.03 28.58 22.86
CA PRO A 69 -16.34 28.00 22.67
C PRO A 69 -16.39 26.69 23.45
N THR A 70 -17.43 26.56 24.28
CA THR A 70 -17.77 25.29 24.92
C THR A 70 -17.81 24.18 23.87
N ALA A 71 -17.27 23.02 24.22
CA ALA A 71 -17.31 21.83 23.38
C ALA A 71 -18.71 21.68 22.77
N PRO A 72 -18.84 21.42 21.45
CA PRO A 72 -20.14 21.25 20.84
C PRO A 72 -20.88 20.13 21.58
N ALA A 73 -22.14 20.41 21.94
CA ALA A 73 -23.00 19.42 22.57
C ALA A 73 -22.99 18.13 21.72
N PRO A 74 -22.96 16.95 22.36
CA PRO A 74 -22.97 15.68 21.64
C PRO A 74 -24.16 15.66 20.66
N CYS A 75 -23.85 15.35 19.40
CA CYS A 75 -24.81 15.29 18.32
C CYS A 75 -25.95 14.34 18.72
N ALA A 76 -27.19 14.85 18.78
CA ALA A 76 -28.40 14.11 19.16
C ALA A 76 -28.80 13.00 18.17
N LEU A 77 -27.94 12.66 17.21
CA LEU A 77 -28.07 11.53 16.28
C LEU A 77 -27.32 10.27 16.75
N LEU A 78 -26.59 10.35 17.87
CA LEU A 78 -26.08 9.18 18.59
C LEU A 78 -27.04 8.91 19.75
N GLY A 79 -27.71 7.76 19.70
CA GLY A 79 -28.75 7.36 20.65
C GLY A 79 -28.30 7.44 22.12
N ASN A 80 -29.29 7.62 22.99
CA ASN A 80 -29.16 7.69 24.46
C ASN A 80 -28.13 6.70 25.04
N PRO A 81 -27.09 7.15 25.75
CA PRO A 81 -26.23 6.28 26.55
C PRO A 81 -26.83 6.13 27.96
N ALA A 82 -27.92 5.36 28.09
CA ALA A 82 -28.41 4.86 29.38
C ALA A 82 -29.60 3.91 29.20
N ALA A 83 -29.36 2.73 28.65
CA ALA A 83 -30.22 1.57 28.91
C ALA A 83 -29.35 0.55 29.67
N ALA A 84 -29.87 -0.01 30.77
CA ALA A 84 -29.23 -1.15 31.41
C ALA A 84 -29.01 -2.26 30.36
N PRO A 85 -27.90 -3.02 30.41
CA PRO A 85 -27.66 -4.06 29.42
C PRO A 85 -28.84 -5.03 29.45
N GLU A 86 -29.60 -5.09 28.35
CA GLU A 86 -30.62 -6.13 28.18
C GLU A 86 -29.93 -7.48 28.41
N LYS A 87 -30.51 -8.28 29.29
CA LYS A 87 -29.99 -9.61 29.59
C LYS A 87 -29.96 -10.39 28.28
N MET A 88 -28.78 -10.85 27.89
CA MET A 88 -28.60 -11.63 26.67
C MET A 88 -29.56 -12.83 26.66
N PRO A 89 -30.20 -13.17 25.52
CA PRO A 89 -31.06 -14.35 25.43
C PRO A 89 -30.33 -15.61 25.91
N GLU A 90 -31.03 -16.50 26.61
CA GLU A 90 -30.41 -17.72 27.19
C GLU A 90 -29.79 -18.63 26.10
N ASP A 91 -30.37 -18.69 24.91
CA ASP A 91 -29.79 -19.40 23.76
C ASP A 91 -28.43 -18.81 23.32
N ASP A 92 -28.31 -17.47 23.29
CA ASP A 92 -27.05 -16.81 22.97
C ASP A 92 -25.98 -17.07 24.05
N GLU A 93 -26.38 -17.12 25.32
CA GLU A 93 -25.50 -17.45 26.45
C GLU A 93 -24.89 -18.84 26.32
N ASP A 94 -25.71 -19.85 26.00
CA ASP A 94 -25.26 -21.23 25.80
C ASP A 94 -24.32 -21.35 24.60
N ILE A 95 -24.64 -20.67 23.49
CA ILE A 95 -23.78 -20.65 22.30
C ILE A 95 -22.44 -19.98 22.62
N VAL A 96 -22.44 -18.83 23.31
CA VAL A 96 -21.23 -18.16 23.73
C VAL A 96 -20.39 -19.07 24.62
N ALA A 97 -20.99 -19.72 25.63
CA ALA A 97 -20.29 -20.63 26.52
C ALA A 97 -19.67 -21.81 25.74
N ALA A 98 -20.38 -22.36 24.76
CA ALA A 98 -19.87 -23.41 23.88
C ALA A 98 -18.70 -22.95 22.99
N VAL A 99 -18.76 -21.73 22.45
CA VAL A 99 -17.64 -21.14 21.68
C VAL A 99 -16.42 -20.90 22.59
N VAL A 100 -16.62 -20.39 23.81
CA VAL A 100 -15.55 -20.19 24.81
C VAL A 100 -14.91 -21.52 25.21
N ALA A 101 -15.72 -22.57 25.40
CA ALA A 101 -15.24 -23.91 25.71
C ALA A 101 -14.58 -24.63 24.51
N GLY A 102 -14.68 -24.05 23.30
CA GLY A 102 -14.16 -24.64 22.06
C GLY A 102 -14.96 -25.82 21.53
N THR A 103 -16.18 -26.06 22.04
CA THR A 103 -17.07 -27.14 21.56
C THR A 103 -17.77 -26.75 20.26
N ILE A 104 -18.04 -25.46 20.04
CA ILE A 104 -18.51 -24.91 18.77
C ILE A 104 -17.39 -24.05 18.15
N PRO A 105 -16.88 -24.40 16.95
CA PRO A 105 -15.92 -23.57 16.25
C PRO A 105 -16.53 -22.22 15.83
N SER A 106 -15.87 -21.11 16.15
CA SER A 106 -16.38 -19.76 15.86
C SER A 106 -16.69 -19.47 14.38
N TYR A 107 -15.99 -20.14 13.44
CA TYR A 107 -16.18 -19.92 11.99
C TYR A 107 -17.47 -20.53 11.42
N VAL A 108 -18.19 -21.38 12.19
CA VAL A 108 -19.46 -21.98 11.71
C VAL A 108 -20.69 -21.17 12.07
N LEU A 109 -20.55 -20.12 12.88
CA LEU A 109 -21.67 -19.40 13.48
C LEU A 109 -22.61 -18.79 12.43
N GLU A 110 -22.07 -18.21 11.35
CA GLU A 110 -22.87 -17.62 10.28
C GLU A 110 -23.79 -18.66 9.63
N THR A 111 -23.24 -19.84 9.29
CA THR A 111 -24.00 -20.93 8.66
C THR A 111 -24.99 -21.56 9.63
N SER A 112 -24.62 -21.75 10.89
CA SER A 112 -25.46 -22.42 11.90
C SER A 112 -26.63 -21.56 12.36
N LEU A 113 -26.42 -20.25 12.48
CA LEU A 113 -27.43 -19.33 13.02
C LEU A 113 -28.31 -18.71 11.93
N GLY A 114 -27.84 -18.68 10.68
CA GLY A 114 -28.55 -18.03 9.57
C GLY A 114 -28.63 -16.50 9.71
N ASP A 115 -28.00 -15.92 10.73
CA ASP A 115 -27.93 -14.48 11.00
C ASP A 115 -26.48 -14.07 11.24
N CYS A 116 -25.91 -13.37 10.26
CA CYS A 116 -24.51 -12.97 10.26
C CYS A 116 -24.19 -11.89 11.32
N ARG A 117 -25.16 -11.01 11.62
CA ARG A 117 -24.98 -9.97 12.65
C ARG A 117 -25.01 -10.62 14.04
N ARG A 118 -25.96 -11.53 14.29
CA ARG A 118 -26.00 -12.32 15.52
C ARG A 118 -24.73 -13.15 15.70
N ALA A 119 -24.25 -13.81 14.64
CA ALA A 119 -23.00 -14.56 14.65
C ALA A 119 -21.79 -13.69 15.03
N ALA A 120 -21.66 -12.49 14.45
CA ALA A 120 -20.61 -11.54 14.81
C ALA A 120 -20.70 -11.08 16.28
N GLY A 121 -21.92 -10.84 16.78
CA GLY A 121 -22.18 -10.49 18.18
C GLY A 121 -21.78 -11.58 19.17
N ILE A 122 -22.20 -12.83 18.92
CA ILE A 122 -21.83 -14.01 19.72
C ILE A 122 -20.31 -14.19 19.74
N ARG A 123 -19.66 -14.07 18.57
CA ARG A 123 -18.21 -14.17 18.45
C ARG A 123 -17.49 -13.10 19.27
N ARG A 124 -17.96 -11.86 19.18
CA ARG A 124 -17.45 -10.71 19.94
C ARG A 124 -17.56 -10.95 21.45
N GLU A 125 -18.73 -11.42 21.91
CA GLU A 125 -18.96 -11.73 23.32
C GLU A 125 -18.08 -12.88 23.82
N ALA A 126 -17.93 -13.95 23.02
CA ALA A 126 -17.03 -15.04 23.35
C ALA A 126 -15.57 -14.55 23.47
N LEU A 127 -15.10 -13.69 22.56
CA LEU A 127 -13.77 -13.09 22.64
C LEU A 127 -13.60 -12.19 23.87
N ARG A 128 -14.62 -11.41 24.24
CA ARG A 128 -14.63 -10.60 25.46
C ARG A 128 -14.41 -11.47 26.70
N ARG A 129 -15.07 -12.62 26.79
CA ARG A 129 -14.90 -13.59 27.90
C ARG A 129 -13.54 -14.28 27.90
N ILE A 130 -13.05 -14.69 26.73
CA ILE A 130 -11.74 -15.34 26.59
C ILE A 130 -10.61 -14.38 26.98
N THR A 131 -10.70 -13.11 26.56
CA THR A 131 -9.62 -12.13 26.71
C THR A 131 -9.75 -11.25 27.95
N GLY A 132 -10.95 -11.17 28.54
CA GLY A 132 -11.28 -10.25 29.62
C GLY A 132 -11.28 -8.77 29.19
N ARG A 133 -11.35 -8.48 27.88
CA ARG A 133 -11.29 -7.11 27.34
C ARG A 133 -12.54 -6.74 26.57
N GLU A 134 -13.06 -5.56 26.87
CA GLU A 134 -14.13 -4.92 26.10
C GLU A 134 -13.63 -4.50 24.71
N MET A 135 -14.56 -4.40 23.74
CA MET A 135 -14.28 -3.98 22.36
C MET A 135 -14.88 -2.60 22.06
N ASP A 136 -14.72 -1.67 22.99
CA ASP A 136 -15.19 -0.30 22.84
C ASP A 136 -14.53 0.38 21.63
N GLY A 137 -15.30 1.18 20.89
CA GLY A 137 -14.83 1.86 19.68
C GLY A 137 -14.80 1.00 18.41
N LEU A 138 -15.17 -0.29 18.50
CA LEU A 138 -15.46 -1.13 17.34
C LEU A 138 -16.98 -1.32 17.25
N PRO A 139 -17.72 -0.63 16.37
CA PRO A 139 -19.16 -0.83 16.26
C PRO A 139 -19.51 -2.22 15.71
N LEU A 140 -20.66 -2.74 16.13
CA LEU A 140 -21.26 -3.97 15.61
C LEU A 140 -22.46 -3.67 14.70
N ASP A 141 -23.26 -2.67 15.03
CA ASP A 141 -24.45 -2.31 14.27
C ASP A 141 -24.15 -1.32 13.13
N GLY A 142 -24.97 -1.33 12.09
CA GLY A 142 -24.81 -0.43 10.93
C GLY A 142 -23.92 -0.96 9.81
N PHE A 143 -23.55 -2.25 9.85
CA PHE A 143 -22.79 -2.93 8.80
C PHE A 143 -23.57 -4.11 8.22
N ASP A 144 -23.56 -4.24 6.90
CA ASP A 144 -24.21 -5.35 6.18
C ASP A 144 -23.29 -6.59 6.15
N TYR A 145 -23.32 -7.36 7.23
CA TYR A 145 -22.55 -8.61 7.34
C TYR A 145 -22.93 -9.67 6.31
N ALA A 146 -24.17 -9.68 5.84
CA ALA A 146 -24.63 -10.67 4.87
C ALA A 146 -23.96 -10.45 3.50
N SER A 147 -23.78 -9.19 3.09
CA SER A 147 -23.05 -8.87 1.86
C SER A 147 -21.55 -9.21 1.92
N ALA A 148 -20.95 -9.16 3.11
CA ALA A 148 -19.52 -9.37 3.29
C ALA A 148 -19.13 -10.86 3.39
N LEU A 149 -20.05 -11.71 3.83
CA LEU A 149 -19.81 -13.14 4.08
C LEU A 149 -19.40 -13.88 2.80
N GLY A 150 -18.27 -14.58 2.86
CA GLY A 150 -17.75 -15.38 1.74
C GLY A 150 -17.21 -14.56 0.58
N GLN A 151 -17.10 -13.23 0.74
CA GLN A 151 -16.61 -12.31 -0.28
C GLN A 151 -15.46 -11.44 0.22
N CYS A 152 -15.62 -10.80 1.38
CA CYS A 152 -14.75 -9.72 1.83
C CYS A 152 -14.01 -10.02 3.14
N ILE A 153 -14.62 -10.76 4.06
CA ILE A 153 -14.04 -11.03 5.38
C ILE A 153 -14.59 -12.34 5.98
N GLU A 154 -13.75 -13.01 6.76
CA GLU A 154 -14.12 -14.14 7.60
C GLU A 154 -14.16 -13.72 9.08
N GLN A 155 -15.03 -14.40 9.85
CA GLN A 155 -15.11 -14.24 11.31
C GLN A 155 -15.24 -12.79 11.83
N PRO A 156 -16.17 -11.97 11.30
CA PRO A 156 -16.32 -10.58 11.71
C PRO A 156 -16.69 -10.43 13.20
N VAL A 157 -16.18 -9.37 13.83
CA VAL A 157 -16.48 -8.99 15.24
C VAL A 157 -16.95 -7.53 15.39
N GLY A 158 -17.10 -6.84 14.25
CA GLY A 158 -17.34 -5.41 14.16
C GLY A 158 -16.69 -4.86 12.88
N TYR A 159 -16.57 -3.54 12.80
CA TYR A 159 -15.88 -2.85 11.70
C TYR A 159 -15.16 -1.61 12.20
N VAL A 160 -14.12 -1.17 11.49
CA VAL A 160 -13.37 0.05 11.82
C VAL A 160 -13.95 1.23 11.05
N GLN A 161 -14.22 2.34 11.75
CA GLN A 161 -14.63 3.59 11.13
C GLN A 161 -13.41 4.43 10.75
N LEU A 162 -13.33 4.86 9.49
CA LEU A 162 -12.27 5.73 9.00
C LEU A 162 -12.86 7.07 8.54
N PRO A 163 -12.28 8.22 8.93
CA PRO A 163 -12.70 9.53 8.41
C PRO A 163 -12.51 9.60 6.90
N VAL A 164 -13.54 10.06 6.19
CA VAL A 164 -13.50 10.29 4.73
C VAL A 164 -13.65 11.78 4.45
N GLY A 165 -12.60 12.39 3.89
CA GLY A 165 -12.64 13.75 3.36
C GLY A 165 -12.85 13.76 1.85
N VAL A 166 -13.17 14.94 1.31
CA VAL A 166 -13.30 15.15 -0.14
C VAL A 166 -12.35 16.28 -0.56
N ALA A 167 -11.47 16.01 -1.53
CA ALA A 167 -10.63 17.01 -2.17
C ALA A 167 -11.21 17.34 -3.55
N GLY A 168 -11.36 18.62 -3.89
CA GLY A 168 -11.84 19.02 -5.21
C GLY A 168 -12.27 20.47 -5.38
N PRO A 169 -12.58 20.88 -6.62
CA PRO A 169 -12.56 20.02 -7.81
C PRO A 169 -11.14 19.83 -8.38
N LEU A 170 -10.78 18.60 -8.73
CA LEU A 170 -9.70 18.30 -9.67
C LEU A 170 -10.22 18.52 -11.08
N LEU A 171 -9.58 19.40 -11.85
CA LEU A 171 -9.84 19.57 -13.29
C LEU A 171 -8.90 18.66 -14.08
N LEU A 172 -9.41 17.54 -14.58
CA LEU A 172 -8.65 16.51 -15.29
C LEU A 172 -9.37 16.13 -16.59
N ASP A 173 -8.67 16.19 -17.72
CA ASP A 173 -9.20 15.81 -19.04
C ASP A 173 -10.52 16.53 -19.38
N GLY A 174 -10.60 17.81 -19.02
CA GLY A 174 -11.79 18.66 -19.20
C GLY A 174 -12.95 18.38 -18.22
N ARG A 175 -12.78 17.48 -17.26
CA ARG A 175 -13.81 17.11 -16.27
C ARG A 175 -13.46 17.60 -14.88
N ARG A 176 -14.48 17.99 -14.09
CA ARG A 176 -14.33 18.35 -12.68
C ARG A 176 -14.68 17.13 -11.81
N LEU A 177 -13.73 16.69 -11.00
CA LEU A 177 -13.84 15.53 -10.13
C LEU A 177 -13.70 15.93 -8.67
N TYR A 178 -14.49 15.30 -7.79
CA TYR A 178 -14.35 15.42 -6.34
C TYR A 178 -13.89 14.07 -5.82
N VAL A 179 -12.70 14.03 -5.23
CA VAL A 179 -11.99 12.79 -4.91
C VAL A 179 -12.19 12.45 -3.44
N PRO A 180 -12.84 11.32 -3.10
CA PRO A 180 -12.96 10.86 -1.72
C PRO A 180 -11.62 10.29 -1.24
N MET A 181 -11.27 10.59 0.01
CA MET A 181 -10.01 10.20 0.62
C MET A 181 -10.25 9.75 2.08
N ALA A 182 -10.07 8.46 2.36
CA ALA A 182 -10.18 7.89 3.70
C ALA A 182 -8.81 7.90 4.38
N THR A 183 -8.65 8.70 5.45
CA THR A 183 -7.36 8.86 6.11
C THR A 183 -7.51 9.36 7.54
N THR A 184 -6.54 9.01 8.38
CA THR A 184 -6.34 9.59 9.71
C THR A 184 -5.13 10.53 9.76
N GLU A 185 -4.39 10.67 8.66
CA GLU A 185 -3.27 11.60 8.56
C GLU A 185 -3.77 13.04 8.43
N GLY A 186 -3.48 13.85 9.44
CA GLY A 186 -3.78 15.28 9.44
C GLY A 186 -3.18 15.99 8.23
N CYS A 187 -3.86 17.03 7.74
CA CYS A 187 -3.44 17.86 6.60
C CYS A 187 -3.38 17.16 5.22
N LEU A 188 -3.51 15.82 5.11
CA LEU A 188 -3.41 15.13 3.82
C LEU A 188 -4.45 15.65 2.82
N VAL A 189 -5.74 15.58 3.18
CA VAL A 189 -6.85 16.01 2.30
C VAL A 189 -6.74 17.51 1.97
N ALA A 190 -6.38 18.34 2.96
CA ALA A 190 -6.21 19.77 2.77
C ALA A 190 -5.06 20.10 1.80
N SER A 191 -3.93 19.37 1.90
CA SER A 191 -2.78 19.51 1.02
C SER A 191 -3.13 19.08 -0.41
N THR A 192 -3.80 17.94 -0.58
CA THR A 192 -4.28 17.48 -1.89
C THR A 192 -5.25 18.48 -2.51
N ASN A 193 -6.18 19.03 -1.71
CA ASN A 193 -7.13 20.04 -2.16
C ASN A 193 -6.43 21.33 -2.65
N ARG A 194 -5.36 21.74 -1.96
CA ARG A 194 -4.51 22.87 -2.39
C ARG A 194 -3.81 22.58 -3.73
N GLY A 195 -3.34 21.35 -3.94
CA GLY A 195 -2.79 20.90 -5.22
C GLY A 195 -3.81 20.97 -6.35
N PHE A 196 -5.03 20.46 -6.13
CA PHE A 196 -6.13 20.53 -7.11
C PHE A 196 -6.50 21.98 -7.45
N LYS A 197 -6.49 22.89 -6.46
CA LYS A 197 -6.68 24.32 -6.70
C LYS A 197 -5.61 24.89 -7.64
N ALA A 198 -4.33 24.57 -7.42
CA ALA A 198 -3.25 25.06 -8.27
C ALA A 198 -3.37 24.55 -9.71
N ILE A 199 -3.73 23.27 -9.89
CA ILE A 199 -3.98 22.66 -11.19
C ILE A 199 -5.17 23.34 -11.88
N ALA A 200 -6.30 23.49 -11.19
CA ALA A 200 -7.51 24.07 -11.76
C ALA A 200 -7.35 25.55 -12.14
N GLU A 201 -6.68 26.36 -11.31
CA GLU A 201 -6.39 27.77 -11.62
C GLU A 201 -5.40 27.93 -12.80
N SER A 202 -4.66 26.87 -13.13
CA SER A 202 -3.70 26.87 -14.25
C SER A 202 -4.22 26.20 -15.53
N GLY A 203 -5.50 25.82 -15.58
CA GLY A 203 -6.15 25.28 -16.78
C GLY A 203 -6.43 23.78 -16.74
N GLY A 204 -6.04 23.09 -15.67
CA GLY A 204 -6.28 21.65 -15.48
C GLY A 204 -5.08 20.77 -15.82
N ALA A 205 -5.26 19.47 -15.61
CA ALA A 205 -4.30 18.43 -15.96
C ALA A 205 -4.83 17.57 -17.11
N SER A 206 -3.93 16.89 -17.81
CA SER A 206 -4.25 15.89 -18.82
C SER A 206 -3.62 14.54 -18.47
N SER A 207 -4.30 13.44 -18.75
CA SER A 207 -3.81 12.09 -18.48
C SER A 207 -3.95 11.13 -19.64
N VAL A 208 -3.07 10.12 -19.68
CA VAL A 208 -3.06 9.07 -20.68
C VAL A 208 -2.80 7.72 -20.01
N ILE A 209 -3.63 6.72 -20.35
CA ILE A 209 -3.38 5.31 -20.02
C ILE A 209 -2.49 4.73 -21.11
N LEU A 210 -1.29 4.29 -20.73
CA LEU A 210 -0.27 3.74 -21.63
C LEU A 210 -0.40 2.23 -21.78
N ARG A 211 -0.82 1.55 -20.71
CA ARG A 211 -1.01 0.09 -20.67
C ARG A 211 -2.15 -0.26 -19.73
N ASP A 212 -2.81 -1.37 -20.03
CA ASP A 212 -3.83 -1.99 -19.21
C ASP A 212 -3.69 -3.51 -19.29
N GLY A 213 -3.14 -4.12 -18.24
CA GLY A 213 -2.96 -5.55 -18.16
C GLY A 213 -2.56 -6.03 -16.77
N MET A 214 -3.44 -6.79 -16.11
CA MET A 214 -3.12 -7.50 -14.88
C MET A 214 -2.25 -8.72 -15.17
N THR A 215 -1.45 -9.15 -14.21
CA THR A 215 -0.48 -10.24 -14.39
C THR A 215 -0.60 -11.35 -13.36
N ARG A 216 -0.30 -12.57 -13.80
CA ARG A 216 -0.06 -13.74 -12.95
C ARG A 216 1.13 -14.50 -13.49
N ALA A 217 2.01 -14.97 -12.61
CA ALA A 217 3.23 -15.63 -13.00
C ALA A 217 3.46 -16.95 -12.24
N PRO A 218 2.98 -18.09 -12.76
CA PRO A 218 3.31 -19.40 -12.22
C PRO A 218 4.81 -19.71 -12.29
N ALA A 219 5.26 -20.53 -11.35
CA ALA A 219 6.57 -21.14 -11.35
C ALA A 219 6.44 -22.65 -11.60
N ALA A 220 7.18 -23.15 -12.57
CA ALA A 220 7.30 -24.56 -12.86
C ALA A 220 8.75 -25.03 -12.81
N ARG A 221 8.96 -26.31 -12.57
CA ARG A 221 10.26 -26.98 -12.53
C ARG A 221 10.28 -28.10 -13.57
N PHE A 222 11.44 -28.29 -14.19
CA PHE A 222 11.67 -29.37 -15.14
C PHE A 222 12.83 -30.28 -14.72
N PRO A 223 12.97 -31.48 -15.32
CA PRO A 223 14.14 -32.33 -15.11
C PRO A 223 15.46 -31.66 -15.52
N SER A 224 15.44 -30.80 -16.54
CA SER A 224 16.63 -30.09 -17.03
C SER A 224 16.30 -28.66 -17.47
N ALA A 225 17.34 -27.81 -17.51
CA ALA A 225 17.22 -26.45 -18.05
C ALA A 225 16.84 -26.46 -19.54
N ARG A 226 17.27 -27.46 -20.31
CA ARG A 226 16.90 -27.61 -21.71
C ARG A 226 15.38 -27.78 -21.88
N ARG A 227 14.76 -28.65 -21.08
CA ARG A 227 13.30 -28.86 -21.10
C ARG A 227 12.52 -27.60 -20.73
N ALA A 228 12.96 -26.89 -19.68
CA ALA A 228 12.38 -25.60 -19.33
C ALA A 228 12.52 -24.55 -20.45
N ALA A 229 13.65 -24.55 -21.17
CA ALA A 229 13.86 -23.66 -22.32
C ALA A 229 12.98 -24.02 -23.52
N GLU A 230 12.66 -25.30 -23.73
CA GLU A 230 11.72 -25.75 -24.76
C GLU A 230 10.31 -25.20 -24.49
N LEU A 231 9.81 -25.25 -23.24
CA LEU A 231 8.53 -24.62 -22.89
C LEU A 231 8.59 -23.09 -23.01
N LYS A 232 9.68 -22.45 -22.58
CA LYS A 232 9.88 -21.00 -22.79
C LYS A 232 9.74 -20.63 -24.27
N GLY A 233 10.43 -21.37 -25.14
CA GLY A 233 10.37 -21.15 -26.59
C GLY A 233 8.97 -21.36 -27.14
N PHE A 234 8.24 -22.37 -26.65
CA PHE A 234 6.85 -22.60 -27.02
C PHE A 234 5.92 -21.44 -26.63
N LEU A 235 6.03 -20.93 -25.40
CA LEU A 235 5.18 -19.86 -24.86
C LEU A 235 5.43 -18.49 -25.50
N GLU A 236 6.66 -18.22 -25.92
CA GLU A 236 7.06 -16.94 -26.52
C GLU A 236 7.05 -16.97 -28.06
N ASN A 237 6.75 -18.11 -28.69
CA ASN A 237 6.61 -18.21 -30.13
C ASN A 237 5.27 -17.59 -30.59
N PRO A 238 5.28 -16.54 -31.45
CA PRO A 238 4.06 -15.92 -31.95
C PRO A 238 3.11 -16.90 -32.65
N ALA A 239 3.62 -17.97 -33.27
CA ALA A 239 2.80 -18.97 -33.95
C ALA A 239 1.89 -19.77 -33.00
N ASN A 240 2.21 -19.80 -31.70
CA ASN A 240 1.43 -20.52 -30.69
C ASN A 240 0.46 -19.61 -29.93
N PHE A 241 0.55 -18.29 -30.13
CA PHE A 241 -0.19 -17.32 -29.32
C PHE A 241 -1.71 -17.50 -29.42
N ASP A 242 -2.25 -17.69 -30.62
CA ASP A 242 -3.70 -17.82 -30.81
C ASP A 242 -4.28 -19.05 -30.10
N THR A 243 -3.55 -20.16 -30.08
CA THR A 243 -3.92 -21.37 -29.34
C THR A 243 -3.89 -21.10 -27.83
N LEU A 244 -2.80 -20.51 -27.33
CA LEU A 244 -2.67 -20.15 -25.92
C LEU A 244 -3.76 -19.17 -25.47
N ALA A 245 -4.06 -18.16 -26.29
CA ALA A 245 -5.10 -17.19 -26.05
C ALA A 245 -6.48 -17.85 -26.02
N THR A 246 -6.76 -18.78 -26.94
CA THR A 246 -8.02 -19.54 -26.96
C THR A 246 -8.22 -20.33 -25.67
N VAL A 247 -7.19 -21.05 -25.22
CA VAL A 247 -7.23 -21.83 -23.97
C VAL A 247 -7.35 -20.91 -22.75
N PHE A 248 -6.57 -19.83 -22.70
CA PHE A 248 -6.59 -18.87 -21.60
C PHE A 248 -7.98 -18.21 -21.46
N ASN A 249 -8.52 -17.70 -22.56
CA ASN A 249 -9.73 -16.85 -22.58
C ASN A 249 -11.01 -17.65 -22.28
N ARG A 250 -11.00 -18.99 -22.36
CA ARG A 250 -12.22 -19.83 -22.22
C ARG A 250 -12.94 -19.68 -20.88
N SER A 251 -12.23 -19.28 -19.82
CA SER A 251 -12.79 -19.14 -18.47
C SER A 251 -13.34 -17.75 -18.15
N SER A 252 -13.26 -16.79 -19.08
CA SER A 252 -13.77 -15.44 -18.85
C SER A 252 -14.23 -14.71 -20.11
N ARG A 253 -15.33 -13.97 -19.98
CA ARG A 253 -15.80 -13.04 -21.02
C ARG A 253 -14.91 -11.80 -21.13
N PHE A 254 -14.18 -11.43 -20.08
CA PHE A 254 -13.34 -10.23 -20.02
C PHE A 254 -11.85 -10.54 -20.16
N GLY A 255 -11.41 -11.69 -19.66
CA GLY A 255 -10.01 -12.12 -19.71
C GLY A 255 -9.54 -12.27 -21.16
N ARG A 256 -8.65 -11.38 -21.62
CA ARG A 256 -7.95 -11.53 -22.90
C ARG A 256 -6.45 -11.53 -22.68
N LEU A 257 -5.81 -12.66 -22.98
CA LEU A 257 -4.36 -12.79 -23.00
C LEU A 257 -3.74 -11.76 -23.94
N GLN A 258 -2.75 -11.03 -23.45
CA GLN A 258 -1.98 -10.04 -24.21
C GLN A 258 -0.55 -10.51 -24.50
N GLY A 259 0.00 -11.37 -23.64
CA GLY A 259 1.34 -11.90 -23.81
C GLY A 259 1.78 -12.78 -22.65
N VAL A 260 2.85 -13.53 -22.88
CA VAL A 260 3.52 -14.33 -21.85
C VAL A 260 5.00 -13.99 -21.88
N LYS A 261 5.55 -13.49 -20.77
CA LYS A 261 6.98 -13.22 -20.62
C LYS A 261 7.60 -14.24 -19.69
N CYS A 262 8.56 -15.01 -20.18
CA CYS A 262 9.18 -16.06 -19.40
C CYS A 262 10.58 -15.67 -18.91
N ALA A 263 10.89 -16.00 -17.66
CA ALA A 263 12.24 -15.96 -17.10
C ALA A 263 12.65 -17.33 -16.57
N MET A 264 13.94 -17.65 -16.65
CA MET A 264 14.48 -18.93 -16.19
C MET A 264 15.50 -18.74 -15.07
N ALA A 265 15.50 -19.67 -14.12
CA ALA A 265 16.56 -19.82 -13.12
C ALA A 265 16.95 -21.30 -13.02
N GLY A 266 18.02 -21.68 -13.72
CA GLY A 266 18.40 -23.09 -13.89
C GLY A 266 17.30 -23.87 -14.62
N ARG A 267 16.75 -24.90 -13.96
CA ARG A 267 15.66 -25.74 -14.48
C ARG A 267 14.25 -25.28 -14.07
N ASN A 268 14.14 -24.09 -13.49
CA ASN A 268 12.86 -23.48 -13.13
C ASN A 268 12.47 -22.42 -14.16
N LEU A 269 11.18 -22.36 -14.48
CA LEU A 269 10.58 -21.42 -15.42
C LEU A 269 9.52 -20.59 -14.71
N TYR A 270 9.57 -19.27 -14.87
CA TYR A 270 8.60 -18.31 -14.36
C TYR A 270 7.89 -17.67 -15.55
N MET A 271 6.57 -17.85 -15.64
CA MET A 271 5.81 -17.51 -16.85
C MET A 271 4.84 -16.38 -16.55
N ARG A 272 5.21 -15.12 -16.80
CA ARG A 272 4.37 -13.95 -16.51
C ARG A 272 3.34 -13.74 -17.62
N PHE A 273 2.11 -14.18 -17.38
CA PHE A 273 0.97 -13.91 -18.24
C PHE A 273 0.46 -12.49 -17.98
N THR A 274 0.22 -11.74 -19.05
CA THR A 274 -0.42 -10.42 -19.00
C THR A 274 -1.77 -10.51 -19.70
N CYS A 275 -2.81 -9.93 -19.09
CA CYS A 275 -4.19 -10.08 -19.55
C CYS A 275 -5.02 -8.83 -19.22
N SER A 276 -5.90 -8.43 -20.14
CA SER A 276 -6.94 -7.43 -19.84
C SER A 276 -8.06 -8.03 -18.98
N THR A 277 -8.69 -7.21 -18.14
CA THR A 277 -9.61 -7.71 -17.11
C THR A 277 -10.99 -7.04 -17.09
N GLY A 278 -11.30 -6.21 -18.08
CA GLY A 278 -12.46 -5.32 -18.03
C GLY A 278 -12.29 -4.30 -16.91
N ASP A 279 -13.36 -4.02 -16.17
CA ASP A 279 -13.34 -3.07 -15.05
C ASP A 279 -12.96 -3.71 -13.70
N ALA A 280 -12.72 -5.02 -13.68
CA ALA A 280 -12.23 -5.69 -12.49
C ALA A 280 -10.70 -5.57 -12.42
N MET A 281 -10.16 -5.37 -11.22
CA MET A 281 -8.72 -5.54 -10.97
C MET A 281 -8.24 -6.95 -11.40
N GLY A 282 -9.09 -7.97 -11.22
CA GLY A 282 -9.05 -9.21 -12.03
C GLY A 282 -8.13 -10.33 -11.52
N MET A 283 -7.54 -10.22 -10.33
CA MET A 283 -6.59 -11.21 -9.81
C MET A 283 -7.09 -12.65 -9.73
N ASN A 284 -8.34 -12.88 -9.29
CA ASN A 284 -8.94 -14.22 -9.24
C ASN A 284 -9.18 -14.79 -10.64
N MET A 285 -9.64 -13.93 -11.55
CA MET A 285 -9.91 -14.29 -12.93
C MET A 285 -8.64 -14.66 -13.68
N VAL A 286 -7.58 -13.86 -13.57
CA VAL A 286 -6.30 -14.14 -14.24
C VAL A 286 -5.71 -15.46 -13.74
N SER A 287 -5.76 -15.73 -12.44
CA SER A 287 -5.31 -17.02 -11.88
C SER A 287 -6.06 -18.22 -12.49
N LYS A 288 -7.39 -18.13 -12.62
CA LYS A 288 -8.20 -19.18 -13.26
C LYS A 288 -7.87 -19.38 -14.74
N CYS A 289 -7.64 -18.28 -15.46
CA CYS A 289 -7.29 -18.34 -16.88
C CYS A 289 -5.90 -18.96 -17.09
N VAL A 290 -4.92 -18.61 -16.24
CA VAL A 290 -3.60 -19.24 -16.24
C VAL A 290 -3.68 -20.73 -15.95
N GLN A 291 -4.51 -21.15 -14.98
CA GLN A 291 -4.67 -22.57 -14.67
C GLN A 291 -5.07 -23.39 -15.90
N ASN A 292 -5.99 -22.88 -16.73
CA ASN A 292 -6.35 -23.57 -17.98
C ASN A 292 -5.17 -23.80 -18.92
N VAL A 293 -4.29 -22.81 -19.03
CA VAL A 293 -3.10 -22.92 -19.88
C VAL A 293 -2.14 -23.95 -19.28
N LEU A 294 -1.94 -23.95 -17.96
CA LEU A 294 -1.11 -24.95 -17.30
C LEU A 294 -1.66 -26.37 -17.50
N ASP A 295 -2.98 -26.56 -17.39
CA ASP A 295 -3.63 -27.85 -17.62
C ASP A 295 -3.45 -28.30 -19.07
N TYR A 296 -3.61 -27.40 -20.04
CA TYR A 296 -3.38 -27.67 -21.46
C TYR A 296 -1.92 -28.04 -21.76
N LEU A 297 -0.95 -27.38 -21.13
CA LEU A 297 0.47 -27.65 -21.33
C LEU A 297 0.90 -29.02 -20.79
N GLN A 298 0.16 -29.63 -19.86
CA GLN A 298 0.51 -30.95 -19.32
C GLN A 298 0.48 -32.07 -20.36
N ASP A 299 -0.26 -31.91 -21.45
CA ASP A 299 -0.33 -32.92 -22.52
C ASP A 299 1.01 -33.05 -23.28
N ASP A 300 1.64 -31.91 -23.60
CA ASP A 300 2.91 -31.84 -24.35
C ASP A 300 4.16 -31.74 -23.44
N PHE A 301 3.96 -31.27 -22.20
CA PHE A 301 4.99 -31.13 -21.18
C PHE A 301 4.62 -31.88 -19.89
N PRO A 302 4.41 -33.21 -19.94
CA PRO A 302 4.03 -34.00 -18.77
C PRO A 302 5.13 -34.06 -17.69
N ASP A 303 6.35 -33.64 -18.04
CA ASP A 303 7.49 -33.48 -17.12
C ASP A 303 7.51 -32.11 -16.40
N MET A 304 6.50 -31.26 -16.62
CA MET A 304 6.33 -29.97 -15.96
C MET A 304 5.75 -30.15 -14.54
N ASP A 305 6.60 -29.90 -13.54
CA ASP A 305 6.21 -29.85 -12.13
C ASP A 305 5.79 -28.41 -11.77
N VAL A 306 4.48 -28.12 -11.75
CA VAL A 306 3.95 -26.80 -11.37
C VAL A 306 4.10 -26.60 -9.86
N ILE A 307 5.04 -25.75 -9.47
CA ILE A 307 5.37 -25.51 -8.05
C ILE A 307 4.36 -24.56 -7.41
N SER A 308 3.93 -23.53 -8.14
CA SER A 308 2.99 -22.53 -7.65
C SER A 308 2.35 -21.77 -8.80
N ILE A 309 1.07 -21.44 -8.67
CA ILE A 309 0.37 -20.53 -9.58
C ILE A 309 0.91 -19.09 -9.49
N SER A 310 1.56 -18.74 -8.38
CA SER A 310 2.20 -17.45 -8.13
C SER A 310 3.63 -17.65 -7.65
N GLY A 311 4.56 -17.68 -8.59
CA GLY A 311 6.01 -17.76 -8.39
C GLY A 311 6.67 -16.42 -8.04
N ASN A 312 5.93 -15.46 -7.49
CA ASN A 312 6.37 -14.10 -7.17
C ASN A 312 6.91 -13.25 -8.33
N PHE A 313 6.84 -13.73 -9.58
CA PHE A 313 7.23 -12.99 -10.78
C PHE A 313 6.08 -12.15 -11.39
N CYS A 314 4.94 -12.06 -10.69
CA CYS A 314 3.78 -11.25 -11.14
C CYS A 314 4.12 -9.75 -11.19
N SER A 315 4.65 -9.09 -10.16
CA SER A 315 4.72 -9.44 -8.72
C SER A 315 3.57 -8.74 -7.98
N ASP A 316 3.02 -9.37 -6.93
CA ASP A 316 1.80 -8.91 -6.26
C ASP A 316 2.02 -8.67 -4.77
N LYS A 317 1.72 -7.47 -4.27
CA LYS A 317 1.92 -6.99 -2.89
C LYS A 317 3.39 -7.04 -2.41
N LYS A 318 4.36 -6.98 -3.33
CA LYS A 318 5.81 -6.92 -3.11
C LYS A 318 6.46 -5.94 -4.09
N SER A 319 7.31 -5.06 -3.57
CA SER A 319 8.12 -4.16 -4.39
C SER A 319 9.04 -4.95 -5.34
N ALA A 320 8.84 -4.77 -6.66
CA ALA A 320 9.56 -5.51 -7.69
C ALA A 320 9.84 -4.67 -8.93
N ALA A 321 11.04 -4.82 -9.48
CA ALA A 321 11.52 -4.03 -10.63
C ALA A 321 10.74 -4.36 -11.91
N ILE A 322 10.22 -5.58 -12.00
CA ILE A 322 9.43 -6.01 -13.16
C ILE A 322 8.14 -5.21 -13.31
N ASN A 323 7.49 -4.83 -12.20
CA ASN A 323 6.29 -3.99 -12.25
C ASN A 323 6.63 -2.57 -12.68
N TRP A 324 7.77 -2.05 -12.23
CA TRP A 324 8.28 -0.74 -12.64
C TRP A 324 8.59 -0.66 -14.14
N ILE A 325 9.26 -1.68 -14.68
CA ILE A 325 9.78 -1.69 -16.06
C ILE A 325 8.69 -2.12 -17.06
N GLU A 326 7.96 -3.19 -16.76
CA GLU A 326 7.00 -3.79 -17.68
C GLU A 326 5.57 -3.28 -17.47
N GLY A 327 5.29 -2.68 -16.30
CA GLY A 327 3.94 -2.34 -15.86
C GLY A 327 3.19 -3.52 -15.25
N ARG A 328 2.08 -3.22 -14.56
CA ARG A 328 1.11 -4.19 -14.02
C ARG A 328 -0.20 -3.47 -13.66
N GLY A 329 -1.35 -3.97 -14.12
CA GLY A 329 -2.59 -3.21 -14.04
C GLY A 329 -2.55 -2.05 -15.04
N LYS A 330 -2.79 -0.83 -14.58
CA LYS A 330 -2.82 0.38 -15.40
C LYS A 330 -1.48 1.13 -15.30
N SER A 331 -0.86 1.40 -16.46
CA SER A 331 0.26 2.35 -16.54
C SER A 331 -0.28 3.70 -16.98
N VAL A 332 -0.09 4.74 -16.17
CA VAL A 332 -0.68 6.07 -16.39
C VAL A 332 0.39 7.15 -16.33
N VAL A 333 0.29 8.13 -17.21
CA VAL A 333 0.99 9.42 -17.09
C VAL A 333 -0.03 10.54 -16.95
N CYS A 334 0.25 11.52 -16.09
CA CYS A 334 -0.55 12.71 -15.92
C CYS A 334 0.36 13.93 -15.84
N GLU A 335 -0.02 15.03 -16.50
CA GLU A 335 0.76 16.25 -16.54
C GLU A 335 -0.10 17.51 -16.41
N ALA A 336 0.52 18.59 -15.94
CA ALA A 336 -0.06 19.92 -15.88
C ALA A 336 1.02 21.00 -16.01
N VAL A 337 0.60 22.20 -16.43
CA VAL A 337 1.41 23.42 -16.32
C VAL A 337 0.82 24.26 -15.20
N ILE A 338 1.65 24.65 -14.23
CA ILE A 338 1.26 25.54 -13.13
C ILE A 338 1.88 26.92 -13.36
N LYS A 339 1.03 27.93 -13.49
CA LYS A 339 1.46 29.31 -13.81
C LYS A 339 2.26 29.93 -12.67
N GLU A 340 3.23 30.79 -13.00
CA GLU A 340 4.09 31.48 -12.02
C GLU A 340 3.29 32.10 -10.84
N GLU A 341 2.24 32.83 -11.20
CA GLU A 341 1.36 33.53 -10.26
C GLU A 341 0.64 32.55 -9.30
N VAL A 342 0.28 31.37 -9.79
CA VAL A 342 -0.36 30.31 -9.01
C VAL A 342 0.66 29.61 -8.12
N VAL A 343 1.88 29.36 -8.59
CA VAL A 343 2.98 28.83 -7.75
C VAL A 343 3.24 29.77 -6.57
N LYS A 344 3.33 31.08 -6.80
CA LYS A 344 3.53 32.08 -5.74
C LYS A 344 2.31 32.20 -4.83
N LYS A 345 1.11 32.36 -5.40
CA LYS A 345 -0.11 32.65 -4.65
C LYS A 345 -0.67 31.44 -3.92
N VAL A 346 -0.70 30.28 -4.56
CA VAL A 346 -1.32 29.05 -4.03
C VAL A 346 -0.26 28.18 -3.37
N LEU A 347 0.86 27.89 -4.06
CA LEU A 347 1.91 26.98 -3.54
C LEU A 347 2.91 27.68 -2.61
N LYS A 348 2.87 29.01 -2.53
CA LYS A 348 3.69 29.83 -1.60
C LYS A 348 5.19 29.57 -1.76
N THR A 349 5.63 29.41 -3.02
CA THR A 349 7.03 29.15 -3.39
C THR A 349 7.33 29.74 -4.78
N ASN A 350 8.47 29.38 -5.38
CA ASN A 350 8.83 29.71 -6.75
C ASN A 350 9.20 28.45 -7.56
N VAL A 351 9.26 28.58 -8.89
CA VAL A 351 9.49 27.45 -9.82
C VAL A 351 10.87 26.83 -9.63
N GLN A 352 11.94 27.64 -9.61
CA GLN A 352 13.31 27.15 -9.44
C GLN A 352 13.48 26.31 -8.17
N ALA A 353 12.93 26.77 -7.04
CA ALA A 353 13.00 26.04 -5.78
C ALA A 353 12.29 24.67 -5.86
N LEU A 354 11.16 24.58 -6.56
CA LEU A 354 10.46 23.30 -6.76
C LEU A 354 11.26 22.35 -7.66
N VAL A 355 11.81 22.85 -8.77
CA VAL A 355 12.62 22.04 -9.69
C VAL A 355 13.87 21.52 -8.97
N GLU A 356 14.59 22.38 -8.27
CA GLU A 356 15.76 22.01 -7.47
C GLU A 356 15.40 20.97 -6.39
N LEU A 357 14.31 21.20 -5.65
CA LEU A 357 13.80 20.25 -4.65
C LEU A 357 13.51 18.88 -5.28
N ASN A 358 12.89 18.82 -6.46
CA ASN A 358 12.59 17.56 -7.13
C ASN A 358 13.86 16.80 -7.51
N VAL A 359 14.86 17.50 -8.05
CA VAL A 359 16.15 16.90 -8.41
C VAL A 359 16.86 16.37 -7.17
N ILE A 360 16.97 17.17 -6.11
CA ILE A 360 17.69 16.77 -4.90
C ILE A 360 16.95 15.66 -4.16
N LYS A 361 15.62 15.76 -4.02
CA LYS A 361 14.82 14.87 -3.17
C LYS A 361 14.31 13.64 -3.89
N ASN A 362 13.52 13.82 -4.95
CA ASN A 362 12.82 12.72 -5.63
C ASN A 362 13.74 11.93 -6.56
N LEU A 363 14.77 12.55 -7.11
CA LEU A 363 15.73 11.88 -8.00
C LEU A 363 16.99 11.46 -7.24
N ALA A 364 17.84 12.42 -6.85
CA ALA A 364 19.14 12.13 -6.24
C ALA A 364 18.97 11.43 -4.87
N GLY A 365 18.08 11.92 -4.01
CA GLY A 365 17.80 11.32 -2.70
C GLY A 365 17.31 9.87 -2.83
N SER A 366 16.31 9.63 -3.69
CA SER A 366 15.81 8.28 -3.97
C SER A 366 16.88 7.37 -4.58
N ALA A 367 17.75 7.89 -5.45
CA ALA A 367 18.87 7.13 -6.01
C ALA A 367 19.89 6.73 -4.94
N VAL A 368 20.27 7.65 -4.05
CA VAL A 368 21.16 7.38 -2.91
C VAL A 368 20.54 6.33 -1.97
N ALA A 369 19.22 6.37 -1.77
CA ALA A 369 18.50 5.40 -0.96
C ALA A 369 18.34 4.02 -1.63
N GLY A 370 18.69 3.87 -2.91
CA GLY A 370 18.43 2.65 -3.67
C GLY A 370 16.94 2.36 -3.84
N ALA A 371 16.10 3.40 -3.91
CA ALA A 371 14.66 3.26 -4.01
C ALA A 371 14.26 2.61 -5.35
N LEU A 372 13.33 1.65 -5.28
CA LEU A 372 12.77 0.96 -6.45
C LEU A 372 11.39 1.53 -6.78
N GLY A 373 11.30 2.31 -7.86
CA GLY A 373 10.05 2.96 -8.29
C GLY A 373 9.57 4.09 -7.37
N GLY A 374 10.34 4.44 -6.32
CA GLY A 374 10.02 5.48 -5.34
C GLY A 374 10.63 6.85 -5.67
N PHE A 375 10.47 7.34 -6.90
CA PHE A 375 11.02 8.63 -7.35
C PHE A 375 9.97 9.75 -7.22
N ASN A 376 9.33 9.83 -6.05
CA ASN A 376 8.23 10.73 -5.76
C ASN A 376 8.24 11.16 -4.29
N ALA A 377 7.35 12.08 -3.92
CA ALA A 377 7.26 12.56 -2.54
C ALA A 377 6.41 11.68 -1.63
N HIS A 378 5.16 11.43 -2.01
CA HIS A 378 4.18 10.78 -1.15
C HIS A 378 3.01 10.16 -1.96
N ALA A 379 3.29 9.60 -3.15
CA ALA A 379 2.25 8.97 -3.97
C ALA A 379 1.45 7.91 -3.18
N SER A 380 2.14 7.18 -2.30
CA SER A 380 1.54 6.20 -1.37
C SER A 380 0.42 6.78 -0.49
N ASN A 381 0.53 8.01 0.00
CA ASN A 381 -0.53 8.61 0.84
C ASN A 381 -1.80 8.82 0.01
N ILE A 382 -1.65 9.31 -1.22
CA ILE A 382 -2.78 9.58 -2.12
C ILE A 382 -3.45 8.28 -2.55
N VAL A 383 -2.64 7.30 -3.00
CA VAL A 383 -3.13 5.99 -3.43
C VAL A 383 -3.87 5.30 -2.30
N THR A 384 -3.27 5.21 -1.11
CA THR A 384 -3.88 4.54 0.05
C THR A 384 -5.21 5.19 0.43
N ALA A 385 -5.26 6.52 0.52
CA ALA A 385 -6.48 7.21 0.93
C ALA A 385 -7.64 7.02 -0.06
N ILE A 386 -7.35 7.03 -1.36
CA ILE A 386 -8.36 6.77 -2.40
C ILE A 386 -8.75 5.29 -2.40
N PHE A 387 -7.79 4.37 -2.29
CA PHE A 387 -8.01 2.92 -2.30
C PHE A 387 -8.97 2.50 -1.19
N ILE A 388 -8.71 2.94 0.04
CA ILE A 388 -9.58 2.64 1.18
C ILE A 388 -10.98 3.25 0.96
N ALA A 389 -11.06 4.51 0.50
CA ALA A 389 -12.35 5.19 0.28
C ALA A 389 -13.20 4.55 -0.84
N THR A 390 -12.56 3.84 -1.76
CA THR A 390 -13.20 3.27 -2.96
C THR A 390 -13.22 1.74 -2.97
N GLY A 391 -12.93 1.10 -1.84
CA GLY A 391 -13.02 -0.36 -1.68
C GLY A 391 -11.98 -1.16 -2.45
N GLN A 392 -10.83 -0.56 -2.78
CA GLN A 392 -9.70 -1.26 -3.39
C GLN A 392 -8.90 -2.03 -2.35
N ASP A 393 -7.98 -2.89 -2.80
CA ASP A 393 -7.08 -3.65 -1.93
C ASP A 393 -5.92 -2.76 -1.44
N PRO A 394 -5.89 -2.33 -0.15
CA PRO A 394 -4.88 -1.38 0.32
C PRO A 394 -3.46 -1.97 0.32
N ALA A 395 -3.30 -3.30 0.30
CA ALA A 395 -1.98 -3.92 0.24
C ALA A 395 -1.31 -3.76 -1.12
N GLN A 396 -2.09 -3.53 -2.19
CA GLN A 396 -1.57 -3.24 -3.54
C GLN A 396 -1.02 -1.81 -3.66
N ASN A 397 -1.10 -0.99 -2.60
CA ASN A 397 -0.38 0.28 -2.53
C ASN A 397 1.14 0.09 -2.69
N VAL A 398 1.70 -1.07 -2.33
CA VAL A 398 3.13 -1.39 -2.50
C VAL A 398 3.60 -1.19 -3.94
N GLU A 399 2.82 -1.65 -4.93
CA GLU A 399 3.08 -1.45 -6.35
C GLU A 399 2.41 -0.20 -6.92
N SER A 400 1.16 0.04 -6.52
CA SER A 400 0.33 1.10 -7.09
C SER A 400 0.87 2.49 -6.78
N SER A 401 1.72 2.62 -5.74
CA SER A 401 2.42 3.87 -5.41
C SER A 401 3.77 4.05 -6.10
N GLN A 402 4.23 3.10 -6.91
CA GLN A 402 5.41 3.31 -7.76
C GLN A 402 5.13 4.50 -8.69
N CYS A 403 5.94 5.55 -8.56
CA CYS A 403 5.71 6.82 -9.21
C CYS A 403 7.03 7.56 -9.44
N MET A 404 7.19 8.10 -10.64
CA MET A 404 8.20 9.11 -10.97
C MET A 404 7.54 10.49 -11.06
N THR A 405 8.05 11.46 -10.32
CA THR A 405 7.67 12.87 -10.43
C THR A 405 8.75 13.67 -11.14
N MET A 406 8.39 14.33 -12.24
CA MET A 406 9.28 15.21 -13.00
C MET A 406 8.76 16.64 -12.94
N LEU A 407 9.66 17.58 -12.66
CA LEU A 407 9.39 19.00 -12.60
C LEU A 407 10.37 19.73 -13.52
N GLU A 408 9.84 20.57 -14.39
CA GLU A 408 10.63 21.35 -15.35
C GLU A 408 10.18 22.80 -15.36
N ALA A 409 11.14 23.72 -15.44
CA ALA A 409 10.85 25.13 -15.62
C ALA A 409 10.65 25.40 -17.12
N ILE A 410 9.51 25.96 -17.50
CA ILE A 410 9.14 26.26 -18.89
C ILE A 410 8.80 27.75 -19.05
N ASN A 411 8.58 28.20 -20.30
CA ASN A 411 8.22 29.59 -20.60
C ASN A 411 9.20 30.59 -19.98
N ASP A 412 10.50 30.45 -20.33
CA ASP A 412 11.61 31.24 -19.76
C ASP A 412 11.75 31.09 -18.23
N GLY A 413 11.32 29.95 -17.68
CA GLY A 413 11.41 29.62 -16.27
C GLY A 413 10.33 30.23 -15.39
N LYS A 414 9.28 30.81 -15.98
CA LYS A 414 8.15 31.39 -15.25
C LYS A 414 7.17 30.35 -14.76
N ASP A 415 6.86 29.37 -15.60
CA ASP A 415 5.85 28.36 -15.30
C ASP A 415 6.50 27.02 -14.97
N LEU A 416 5.78 26.20 -14.22
CA LEU A 416 6.21 24.86 -13.83
C LEU A 416 5.45 23.83 -14.66
N HIS A 417 6.15 23.06 -15.49
CA HIS A 417 5.63 21.79 -15.95
C HIS A 417 5.83 20.74 -14.87
N ILE A 418 4.77 20.00 -14.56
CA ILE A 418 4.79 18.88 -13.63
C ILE A 418 4.19 17.65 -14.32
N SER A 419 4.85 16.50 -14.16
CA SER A 419 4.28 15.22 -14.55
C SER A 419 4.51 14.15 -13.49
N VAL A 420 3.57 13.20 -13.45
CA VAL A 420 3.68 11.96 -12.68
C VAL A 420 3.48 10.78 -13.61
N THR A 421 4.35 9.77 -13.50
CA THR A 421 4.23 8.50 -14.23
C THR A 421 4.14 7.36 -13.25
N MET A 422 3.04 6.60 -13.31
CA MET A 422 2.72 5.49 -12.41
C MET A 422 2.51 4.23 -13.25
N PRO A 423 3.53 3.35 -13.38
CA PRO A 423 3.48 2.24 -14.33
C PRO A 423 2.64 1.06 -13.86
N SER A 424 2.25 0.99 -12.60
CA SER A 424 1.69 -0.23 -12.01
C SER A 424 0.51 -0.01 -11.06
N ILE A 425 -0.48 0.81 -11.43
CA ILE A 425 -1.69 1.02 -10.63
C ILE A 425 -2.64 -0.18 -10.78
N GLU A 426 -2.94 -0.86 -9.69
CA GLU A 426 -3.81 -2.04 -9.68
C GLU A 426 -5.25 -1.68 -9.34
N VAL A 427 -6.02 -1.27 -10.36
CA VAL A 427 -7.44 -0.88 -10.25
C VAL A 427 -8.27 -1.32 -11.44
#